data_AF-A0A7W1ICI8-F1
#
_entry.id   AF-A0A7W1ICI8-F1
#
_cell.length_a   1.000
_cell.length_b   1.000
_cell.length_c   1.000
_cell.angle_alpha   90.00
_cell.angle_beta   90.00
_cell.angle_gamma   90.00
#
_symmetry.space_group_name_H-M   'P 1'
#
loop_
_entity.id
_entity.type
_entity.pdbx_description
1 polymer ?
#
loop_
_entity_poly.entity_id
_entity_poly.type
_entity_poly.pdbx_seq_one_letter_code
_entity_poly.pdbx_strand_id
1 'polypeptide(L)' 'MTSGEAGATRRISELRDQIDRANHAYYVLDAAEITDAEYDRRFRELQALEERFPSLRTHDSP' A
#
# COMPACT_ATOMS: atom_id res chain seq x y z
N MET A 1 6.54 8.83 19.23
CA MET A 1 6.31 8.72 17.78
C MET A 1 6.92 9.95 17.14
N THR A 2 7.96 9.78 16.34
CA THR A 2 8.60 10.89 15.63
C THR A 2 7.66 11.40 14.53
N SER A 3 7.70 12.70 14.17
CA SER A 3 6.86 13.25 13.10
C SER A 3 6.97 12.50 11.76
N GLY A 4 8.10 11.81 11.51
CA GLY A 4 8.28 10.98 10.32
C GLY A 4 7.48 9.68 10.33
N GLU A 5 7.34 9.02 11.49
CA GLU A 5 6.57 7.78 11.62
C GLU A 5 5.08 8.03 11.41
N ALA A 6 4.52 9.10 11.98
CA ALA A 6 3.10 9.42 11.81
C ALA A 6 2.72 9.69 10.34
N GLY A 7 3.62 10.35 9.59
CA GLY A 7 3.46 10.53 8.14
C GLY A 7 3.55 9.21 7.38
N ALA A 8 4.48 8.33 7.76
CA ALA A 8 4.63 7.01 7.17
C ALA A 8 3.42 6.11 7.46
N THR A 9 2.88 6.11 8.68
CA THR A 9 1.67 5.34 9.05
C THR A 9 0.49 5.74 8.18
N ARG A 10 0.25 7.04 8.02
CA ARG A 10 -0.82 7.54 7.15
C ARG A 10 -0.61 7.10 5.71
N ARG A 11 0.62 7.23 5.19
CA ARG A 11 0.92 6.87 3.81
C ARG A 11 0.80 5.36 3.56
N ILE A 12 1.27 4.54 4.48
CA ILE A 12 1.13 3.07 4.45
C ILE A 12 -0.35 2.69 4.40
N SER A 13 -1.19 3.31 5.24
CA SER A 13 -2.64 3.07 5.24
C SER A 13 -3.28 3.45 3.90
N GLU A 14 -2.92 4.62 3.35
CA GLU A 14 -3.44 5.09 2.07
C GLU A 14 -3.02 4.18 0.89
N LEU A 15 -1.79 3.64 0.93
CA LEU A 15 -1.29 2.71 -0.09
C LEU A 15 -1.98 1.36 -0.01
N ARG A 16 -2.16 0.81 1.21
CA ARG A 16 -2.94 -0.42 1.43
C ARG A 16 -4.35 -0.30 0.88
N ASP A 17 -5.07 0.76 1.25
CA ASP A 17 -6.44 0.97 0.77
C ASP A 17 -6.51 1.04 -0.77
N GLN A 18 -5.53 1.66 -1.42
CA GLN A 18 -5.49 1.74 -2.89
C GLN A 18 -5.18 0.39 -3.54
N ILE A 19 -4.25 -0.37 -2.96
CA ILE A 19 -3.87 -1.71 -3.43
C ILE A 19 -5.05 -2.67 -3.26
N ASP A 20 -5.73 -2.64 -2.11
CA ASP A 20 -6.89 -3.48 -1.84
C ASP A 20 -8.07 -3.16 -2.76
N ARG A 21 -8.34 -1.87 -3.02
CA ARG A 21 -9.36 -1.46 -4.00
C ARG A 21 -9.02 -1.96 -5.40
N ALA A 22 -7.76 -1.82 -5.83
CA ALA A 22 -7.32 -2.32 -7.12
C ALA A 22 -7.44 -3.84 -7.23
N ASN A 23 -7.04 -4.56 -6.19
CA ASN A 23 -7.18 -6.01 -6.11
C ASN A 23 -8.65 -6.44 -6.14
N HIS A 24 -9.52 -5.77 -5.38
CA HIS A 24 -10.95 -6.03 -5.41
C HIS A 24 -11.54 -5.76 -6.81
N ALA A 25 -11.19 -4.64 -7.43
CA ALA A 25 -11.67 -4.31 -8.76
C ALA A 25 -11.20 -5.33 -9.82
N TYR A 26 -9.95 -5.78 -9.72
CA TYR A 26 -9.39 -6.81 -10.60
C TYR A 26 -10.00 -8.19 -10.38
N TYR A 27 -10.02 -8.69 -9.15
CA TYR A 27 -10.42 -10.07 -8.83
C TYR A 27 -11.93 -10.27 -8.66
N VAL A 28 -12.66 -9.26 -8.17
CA VAL A 28 -14.09 -9.37 -7.83
C VAL A 28 -14.96 -8.73 -8.90
N LEU A 29 -14.58 -7.56 -9.39
CA LEU A 29 -15.39 -6.79 -10.34
C LEU A 29 -15.04 -7.05 -11.80
N ASP A 30 -13.94 -7.78 -12.08
CA ASP A 30 -13.36 -7.95 -13.42
C ASP A 30 -13.17 -6.60 -14.15
N ALA A 31 -12.82 -5.57 -13.38
CA ALA A 31 -12.76 -4.18 -13.79
C ALA A 31 -11.47 -3.54 -13.26
N ALA A 32 -10.33 -3.81 -13.90
CA ALA A 32 -9.06 -3.22 -13.52
C ALA A 32 -9.12 -1.68 -13.59
N GLU A 33 -9.12 -1.01 -12.43
CA GLU A 33 -9.17 0.45 -12.33
C GLU A 33 -7.81 1.12 -12.56
N ILE A 34 -6.73 0.36 -12.39
CA ILE A 34 -5.35 0.85 -12.48
C ILE A 34 -4.52 -0.10 -13.33
N THR A 35 -3.46 0.43 -13.95
CA THR A 35 -2.50 -0.38 -14.71
C THR A 35 -1.55 -1.14 -13.78
N ASP A 36 -0.99 -2.25 -14.25
CA ASP A 36 0.03 -3.01 -13.53
C ASP A 36 1.20 -2.12 -13.08
N ALA A 37 1.61 -1.17 -13.92
CA ALA A 37 2.68 -0.23 -13.60
C ALA A 37 2.32 0.70 -12.42
N GLU A 38 1.06 1.09 -12.28
CA GLU A 38 0.59 1.90 -11.14
C GLU A 38 0.47 1.06 -9.86
N TYR A 39 0.00 -0.19 -9.99
CA TYR A 39 -0.01 -1.15 -8.88
C TYR A 39 1.40 -1.37 -8.34
N ASP A 40 2.33 -1.70 -9.24
CA ASP A 40 3.75 -1.89 -8.93
C ASP A 40 4.37 -0.70 -8.21
N ARG A 41 4.06 0.52 -8.66
CA ARG A 41 4.57 1.74 -8.03
C ARG A 41 4.06 1.89 -6.60
N ARG A 42 2.76 1.66 -6.37
CA ARG A 42 2.15 1.73 -5.04
C ARG A 42 2.71 0.65 -4.12
N PHE A 43 2.87 -0.57 -4.62
CA PHE A 43 3.40 -1.69 -3.87
C PHE A 43 4.87 -1.48 -3.47
N ARG A 44 5.71 -1.01 -4.40
CA ARG A 44 7.12 -0.67 -4.09
C ARG A 44 7.23 0.46 -3.09
N GLU A 45 6.36 1.47 -3.16
CA GLU A 45 6.33 2.55 -2.17
C GLU A 45 5.95 2.03 -0.79
N LEU A 46 4.96 1.14 -0.70
CA LEU A 46 4.56 0.49 0.54
C LEU A 46 5.75 -0.29 1.14
N GLN A 47 6.41 -1.13 0.34
CA GLN A 47 7.58 -1.89 0.77
C GLN A 47 8.70 -0.98 1.28
N ALA A 48 9.04 0.09 0.56
CA ALA A 48 10.08 1.03 0.97
C ALA A 48 9.76 1.73 2.29
N LEU A 49 8.48 2.05 2.54
CA LEU A 49 8.02 2.61 3.82
C LEU A 49 8.10 1.58 4.95
N GLU A 50 7.70 0.34 4.70
CA GLU A 50 7.77 -0.75 5.69
C GLU A 50 9.22 -1.15 6.01
N GLU A 51 10.14 -1.11 5.04
CA GLU A 51 11.57 -1.31 5.26
C GLU A 51 12.18 -0.20 6.12
N ARG A 52 11.76 1.05 5.88
CA ARG A 52 12.22 2.22 6.63
C ARG A 52 11.60 2.29 8.03
N PHE A 53 10.39 1.74 8.20
CA PHE A 53 9.64 1.71 9.45
C PHE A 53 9.12 0.30 9.74
N PRO A 54 10.01 -0.63 10.15
CA PRO A 54 9.64 -2.04 10.36
C PRO A 54 8.59 -2.25 11.47
N SER A 55 8.43 -1.27 12.37
CA SER A 55 7.36 -1.23 13.39
C SER A 55 5.95 -1.03 12.80
N LEU A 56 5.84 -0.54 11.56
CA LEU A 56 4.57 -0.29 10.87
C LEU A 56 4.18 -1.43 9.92
N ARG A 57 5.09 -2.38 9.69
CA ARG A 57 4.81 -3.57 8.89
C ARG A 57 3.82 -4.45 9.64
N THR A 58 2.72 -4.81 8.98
CA THR A 58 1.71 -5.71 9.57
C THR A 58 1.77 -7.08 8.93
N HIS A 59 1.23 -8.09 9.62
CA HIS A 59 1.04 -9.43 9.08
C HIS A 59 0.14 -9.43 7.84
N ASP A 60 -0.85 -8.53 7.79
CA ASP A 60 -1.77 -8.31 6.69
C ASP A 60 -1.19 -7.37 5.61
N SER A 61 0.13 -7.18 5.58
CA SER A 61 0.74 -6.58 4.39
C SER A 61 0.63 -7.58 3.23
N PRO A 62 0.14 -7.13 2.05
CA PRO A 62 0.10 -7.98 0.86
C PRO A 62 1.49 -8.48 0.44
#